data_AF-A0A7K2ZJN7-F1
#
_entry.id   AF-A0A7K2ZJN7-F1
#
_cell.length_a   1.000
_cell.length_b   1.000
_cell.length_c   1.000
_cell.angle_alpha   90.00
_cell.angle_beta   90.00
_cell.angle_gamma   90.00
#
_symmetry.space_group_name_H-M   'P 1'
#
loop_
_entity.id
_entity.type
_entity.pdbx_description
1 polymer ?
#
loop_
_entity_poly.entity_id
_entity_poly.type
_entity_poly.pdbx_seq_one_letter_code
_entity_poly.pdbx_strand_id
1 'polypeptide(L)'
;MPSYSIGQAAELLAVSPETVRRWADGGHLAMDRGSSGNRLIDGVSLAAFATERATGLHPVPGGGALTSVRNAFAGIVTAVIMDDIVAQVEIQSGPHRLVSLISRESVDELGLEVGVLATARVKSTNVHIDRPGSQSRER
;
A
#
# COMPACT_ATOMS: atom_id res chain seq x y z
N MET A 1 9.36 18.98 10.70
CA MET A 1 8.75 17.72 10.23
C MET A 1 7.24 17.88 10.20
N PRO A 2 6.51 17.23 9.27
CA PRO A 2 5.05 17.13 9.40
C PRO A 2 4.70 16.29 10.64
N SER A 3 3.65 16.69 11.35
CA SER A 3 3.07 15.92 12.44
C SER A 3 1.70 15.41 12.02
N TYR A 4 1.35 14.20 12.46
CA TYR A 4 0.11 13.52 12.08
C TYR A 4 -0.75 13.28 13.32
N SER A 5 -2.05 13.48 13.19
CA SER A 5 -3.02 13.00 14.18
C SER A 5 -3.16 11.47 14.10
N ILE A 6 -3.76 10.87 15.14
CA ILE A 6 -4.09 9.45 15.17
C ILE A 6 -4.94 9.03 13.96
N GLY A 7 -5.91 9.86 13.57
CA GLY A 7 -6.77 9.58 12.41
C GLY A 7 -5.97 9.53 11.11
N GLN A 8 -5.12 10.53 10.87
CA GLN A 8 -4.26 10.58 9.68
C GLN A 8 -3.25 9.42 9.64
N ALA A 9 -2.66 9.06 10.79
CA ALA A 9 -1.77 7.91 10.88
C ALA A 9 -2.50 6.59 10.60
N ALA A 10 -3.74 6.45 11.06
CA ALA A 10 -4.58 5.28 10.82
C ALA A 10 -4.90 5.10 9.33
N GLU A 11 -5.24 6.19 8.64
CA GLU A 11 -5.45 6.21 7.18
C GLU A 11 -4.17 5.80 6.43
N LEU A 12 -3.02 6.40 6.77
CA LEU A 12 -1.73 6.10 6.13
C LEU A 12 -1.29 4.63 6.34
N LEU A 13 -1.59 4.06 7.51
CA LEU A 13 -1.23 2.68 7.86
C LEU A 13 -2.31 1.66 7.47
N ALA A 14 -3.41 2.10 6.86
CA ALA A 14 -4.58 1.29 6.50
C ALA A 14 -5.12 0.44 7.67
N VAL A 15 -5.26 1.05 8.85
CA VAL A 15 -5.82 0.44 10.06
C VAL A 15 -6.84 1.35 10.74
N SER A 16 -7.49 0.86 11.80
CA SER A 16 -8.39 1.69 12.60
C SER A 16 -7.62 2.67 13.52
N PRO A 17 -8.19 3.85 13.84
CA PRO A 17 -7.61 4.76 14.84
C PRO A 17 -7.39 4.12 16.21
N GLU A 18 -8.23 3.14 16.57
CA GLU A 18 -8.10 2.40 17.82
C GLU A 18 -6.86 1.50 17.83
N THR A 19 -6.54 0.89 16.68
CA THR A 19 -5.31 0.13 16.51
C THR A 19 -4.07 1.03 16.73
N VAL A 20 -4.10 2.25 16.20
CA VAL A 20 -3.03 3.24 16.38
C VAL A 20 -2.92 3.69 17.83
N ARG A 21 -4.04 3.94 18.52
CA ARG A 21 -4.04 4.24 19.97
C ARG A 21 -3.39 3.12 20.76
N ARG A 22 -3.80 1.87 20.52
CA ARG A 22 -3.26 0.70 21.20
C ARG A 22 -1.75 0.56 21.03
N TRP A 23 -1.21 0.87 19.85
CA TRP A 23 0.25 0.84 19.65
C TRP A 23 0.98 1.92 20.42
N ALA A 24 0.44 3.12 20.48
CA ALA A 24 1.08 4.18 21.22
C ALA A 24 0.96 3.98 22.74
N ASP A 25 -0.18 3.52 23.23
CA ASP A 25 -0.34 3.16 24.64
C ASP A 25 0.57 1.99 25.02
N GLY A 26 0.85 1.08 24.07
CA GLY A 26 1.85 0.01 24.20
C GLY A 26 3.30 0.44 23.95
N GLY A 27 3.58 1.73 23.70
CA GLY A 27 4.93 2.25 23.48
C GLY A 27 5.57 1.90 22.13
N HIS A 28 4.84 1.26 21.21
CA HIS A 28 5.34 0.89 19.87
C HIS A 28 5.38 2.07 18.89
N LEU A 29 4.57 3.10 19.12
CA LEU A 29 4.54 4.32 18.31
C LEU A 29 4.65 5.55 19.21
N ALA A 30 5.76 6.28 19.08
CA ALA A 30 6.01 7.49 19.87
C ALA A 30 4.98 8.59 19.52
N MET A 31 4.40 9.20 20.55
CA MET A 31 3.47 10.31 20.41
C MET A 31 3.82 11.44 21.37
N ASP A 32 3.87 12.65 20.84
CA ASP A 32 4.01 13.87 21.61
C ASP A 32 2.64 14.51 21.88
N ARG A 33 2.57 15.33 22.93
CA ARG A 33 1.42 16.22 23.14
C ARG A 33 1.64 17.50 22.35
N GLY A 34 0.76 17.78 21.40
CA GLY A 34 0.72 19.04 20.66
C GLY A 34 0.32 20.21 21.56
N SER A 35 0.55 21.43 21.05
CA SER A 35 0.24 22.69 21.73
C SER A 35 -1.23 22.87 22.11
N SER A 36 -2.14 22.14 21.44
CA SER A 36 -3.59 22.15 21.70
C SER A 36 -4.06 20.98 22.59
N GLY A 37 -3.13 20.20 23.17
CA GLY A 37 -3.44 19.03 24.00
C GLY A 37 -3.79 17.76 23.23
N ASN A 38 -3.76 17.80 21.89
CA ASN A 38 -3.94 16.63 21.04
C ASN A 38 -2.67 15.75 21.00
N ARG A 39 -2.84 14.43 20.90
CA ARG A 39 -1.72 13.51 20.64
C ARG A 39 -1.30 13.62 19.17
N LEU A 40 -0.02 13.86 18.93
CA LEU A 40 0.58 14.00 17.60
C LEU A 40 1.72 13.00 17.44
N ILE A 41 1.86 12.48 16.22
CA ILE A 41 2.92 11.56 15.83
C ILE A 41 3.87 12.31 14.90
N ASP A 42 5.16 12.34 15.22
CA ASP A 42 6.18 12.86 14.31
C ASP A 42 6.28 12.00 13.04
N GLY A 43 6.42 12.64 11.89
CA GLY A 43 6.45 11.96 10.60
C GLY A 43 7.63 10.98 10.42
N VAL A 44 8.79 11.25 11.04
CA VAL A 44 9.94 10.33 10.98
C VAL A 44 9.65 9.09 11.81
N SER A 45 9.10 9.25 13.02
CA SER A 45 8.69 8.12 13.86
C SER A 45 7.61 7.27 13.19
N LEU A 46 6.61 7.90 12.55
CA LEU A 46 5.56 7.19 11.81
C LEU A 46 6.13 6.40 10.62
N ALA A 47 7.05 6.99 9.86
CA ALA A 47 7.67 6.34 8.72
C ALA A 47 8.58 5.15 9.13
N ALA A 48 9.34 5.31 10.21
CA ALA A 48 10.17 4.23 10.77
C ALA A 48 9.30 3.04 11.20
N PHE A 49 8.22 3.32 11.95
CA PHE A 49 7.26 2.31 12.38
C PHE A 49 6.57 1.60 11.19
N ALA A 50 6.18 2.35 10.15
CA ALA A 50 5.57 1.78 8.95
C ALA A 50 6.51 0.81 8.23
N THR A 51 7.79 1.18 8.12
CA THR A 51 8.82 0.37 7.46
C THR A 51 9.09 -0.92 8.22
N GLU A 52 9.23 -0.85 9.54
CA GLU A 52 9.44 -2.02 10.40
C GLU A 52 8.29 -3.02 10.22
N ARG A 53 7.05 -2.53 10.27
CA ARG A 53 5.84 -3.33 10.09
C ARG A 53 5.76 -4.01 8.72
N ALA A 54 6.15 -3.32 7.65
CA ALA A 54 6.06 -3.84 6.28
C ALA A 54 6.94 -5.08 6.04
N THR A 55 8.02 -5.22 6.82
CA THR A 55 9.03 -6.28 6.65
C THR A 55 8.48 -7.72 6.78
N GLY A 56 7.28 -7.92 7.36
CA GLY A 56 6.65 -9.23 7.53
C GLY A 56 5.32 -9.46 6.79
N LEU A 57 4.78 -8.46 6.08
CA LEU A 57 3.40 -8.47 5.58
C LEU A 57 3.22 -8.99 4.14
N HIS A 58 4.30 -9.17 3.39
CA HIS A 58 4.27 -9.72 2.03
C HIS A 58 4.99 -11.07 1.91
N PRO A 59 4.45 -12.17 2.47
CA PRO A 59 4.80 -13.48 1.97
C PRO A 59 4.28 -13.60 0.54
N VAL A 60 5.18 -13.64 -0.44
CA VAL A 60 4.83 -14.12 -1.79
C VAL A 60 4.44 -15.59 -1.62
N PRO A 61 3.21 -16.02 -1.98
CA PRO A 61 2.85 -17.43 -1.91
C PRO A 61 3.73 -18.25 -2.86
N GLY A 62 4.39 -19.28 -2.33
CA GLY A 62 5.12 -20.28 -3.12
C GLY A 62 6.49 -19.82 -3.63
N GLY A 63 7.46 -20.74 -3.63
CA GLY A 63 8.85 -20.50 -4.00
C GLY A 63 9.02 -19.89 -5.40
N GLY A 64 9.02 -18.56 -5.46
CA GLY A 64 9.02 -17.79 -6.70
C GLY A 64 10.42 -17.58 -7.27
N ALA A 65 10.49 -17.54 -8.60
CA ALA A 65 11.69 -17.22 -9.37
C ALA A 65 12.43 -15.99 -8.83
N LEU A 66 13.78 -16.05 -8.88
CA LEU A 66 14.62 -14.89 -8.58
C LEU A 66 14.22 -13.72 -9.48
N THR A 67 13.77 -12.62 -8.89
CA THR A 67 13.33 -11.44 -9.63
C THR A 67 13.92 -10.16 -9.05
N SER A 68 14.30 -9.23 -9.93
CA SER A 68 14.78 -7.89 -9.55
C SER A 68 13.63 -6.93 -9.23
N VAL A 69 12.37 -7.31 -9.47
CA VAL A 69 11.19 -6.51 -9.21
C VAL A 69 10.89 -6.49 -7.71
N ARG A 70 10.99 -5.32 -7.08
CA ARG A 70 10.95 -5.18 -5.61
C ARG A 70 9.56 -5.00 -5.00
N ASN A 71 8.60 -4.52 -5.78
CA ASN A 71 7.23 -4.35 -5.28
C ASN A 71 6.38 -5.53 -5.74
N ALA A 72 5.78 -6.24 -4.81
CA ALA A 72 4.93 -7.40 -5.08
C ALA A 72 3.65 -7.28 -4.26
N PHE A 73 2.51 -7.34 -4.94
CA PHE A 73 1.19 -7.17 -4.37
C PHE A 73 0.38 -8.45 -4.60
N ALA A 74 0.38 -9.34 -3.59
CA ALA A 74 -0.43 -10.55 -3.63
C ALA A 74 -1.91 -10.18 -3.44
N GLY A 75 -2.76 -10.71 -4.31
CA GLY A 75 -4.16 -10.34 -4.34
C GLY A 75 -5.01 -11.33 -5.13
N ILE A 76 -6.23 -10.92 -5.40
CA ILE A 76 -7.21 -11.67 -6.19
C ILE A 76 -7.58 -10.87 -7.44
N VAL A 77 -7.69 -11.55 -8.57
CA VAL A 77 -8.14 -10.94 -9.82
C VAL A 77 -9.62 -10.58 -9.69
N THR A 78 -9.98 -9.32 -9.94
CA THR A 78 -11.36 -8.81 -9.81
C THR A 78 -12.01 -8.50 -11.15
N ALA A 79 -11.22 -8.25 -12.19
CA ALA A 79 -11.72 -8.04 -13.55
C ALA A 79 -10.66 -8.43 -14.60
N VAL A 80 -11.14 -8.95 -15.73
CA VAL A 80 -10.34 -9.21 -16.93
C VAL A 80 -11.13 -8.69 -18.12
N ILE A 81 -10.57 -7.74 -18.86
CA ILE A 81 -11.15 -7.19 -20.09
C ILE A 81 -10.18 -7.50 -21.22
N MET A 82 -10.62 -8.32 -22.16
CA MET A 82 -9.81 -8.70 -23.33
C MET A 82 -10.21 -7.89 -24.56
N ASP A 83 -9.21 -7.39 -25.26
CA ASP A 83 -9.30 -6.85 -26.62
C ASP A 83 -8.64 -7.85 -27.59
N ASP A 84 -8.41 -7.46 -28.85
CA ASP A 84 -7.80 -8.35 -29.85
C ASP A 84 -6.35 -8.73 -29.50
N ILE A 85 -5.53 -7.76 -29.08
CA ILE A 85 -4.09 -7.97 -28.83
C ILE A 85 -3.75 -7.83 -27.33
N VAL A 86 -4.45 -6.93 -26.65
CA VAL A 86 -4.15 -6.55 -25.26
C VAL A 86 -5.28 -6.96 -24.34
N ALA A 87 -4.96 -7.10 -23.07
CA ALA A 87 -5.93 -7.32 -22.02
C ALA A 87 -5.61 -6.42 -20.83
N GLN A 88 -6.67 -5.95 -20.18
CA GLN A 88 -6.61 -5.28 -18.90
C GLN A 88 -6.97 -6.26 -17.80
N VAL A 89 -6.09 -6.41 -16.82
CA VAL A 89 -6.32 -7.23 -15.63
C VAL A 89 -6.31 -6.34 -14.40
N GLU A 90 -7.29 -6.54 -13.52
CA GLU A 90 -7.41 -5.86 -12.25
C GLU A 90 -7.16 -6.84 -11.10
N ILE A 91 -6.33 -6.44 -10.13
CA ILE A 91 -6.02 -7.22 -8.92
C ILE A 91 -6.31 -6.37 -7.69
N GLN A 92 -7.12 -6.92 -6.77
CA GLN A 92 -7.30 -6.35 -5.43
C GLN A 92 -6.29 -6.97 -4.46
N SER A 93 -5.43 -6.14 -3.88
CA SER A 93 -4.41 -6.51 -2.90
C SER A 93 -4.56 -5.65 -1.64
N GLY A 94 -5.22 -6.19 -0.62
CA GLY A 94 -5.55 -5.44 0.59
C GLY A 94 -6.35 -4.17 0.25
N PRO A 95 -5.92 -2.97 0.68
CA PRO A 95 -6.58 -1.70 0.32
C PRO A 95 -6.25 -1.20 -1.09
N HIS A 96 -5.35 -1.86 -1.82
CA HIS A 96 -4.85 -1.39 -3.11
C HIS A 96 -5.51 -2.13 -4.29
N ARG A 97 -5.99 -1.36 -5.26
CA ARG A 97 -6.45 -1.84 -6.57
C ARG A 97 -5.36 -1.60 -7.60
N LEU A 98 -4.82 -2.67 -8.19
CA LEU A 98 -3.80 -2.60 -9.24
C LEU A 98 -4.44 -2.93 -10.58
N VAL A 99 -4.07 -2.16 -11.62
CA VAL A 99 -4.48 -2.41 -13.01
C VAL A 99 -3.25 -2.60 -13.86
N SER A 100 -3.21 -3.68 -14.64
CA SER A 100 -2.13 -3.97 -15.57
C SER A 100 -2.69 -4.14 -16.98
N LEU A 101 -1.97 -3.60 -17.96
CA LEU A 101 -2.16 -3.92 -19.37
C LEU A 101 -1.09 -4.94 -19.78
N ILE A 102 -1.53 -6.10 -20.25
CA ILE A 102 -0.67 -7.20 -20.74
C ILE A 102 -1.19 -7.70 -22.08
N SER A 103 -0.47 -8.61 -22.75
CA SER A 103 -1.03 -9.22 -23.96
C SER A 103 -2.19 -10.15 -23.60
N ARG A 104 -3.11 -10.31 -24.54
CA ARG A 104 -4.18 -11.30 -24.43
C ARG A 104 -3.62 -12.71 -24.20
N GLU A 105 -2.59 -13.08 -24.95
CA GLU A 105 -1.89 -14.36 -24.80
C GLU A 105 -1.37 -14.57 -23.37
N SER A 106 -0.84 -13.55 -22.71
CA SER A 106 -0.40 -13.68 -21.31
C SER A 106 -1.57 -13.95 -20.34
N VAL A 107 -2.76 -13.43 -20.59
CA VAL A 107 -3.95 -13.77 -19.78
C VAL A 107 -4.28 -15.25 -19.93
N ASP A 108 -4.32 -15.73 -21.17
CA ASP A 108 -4.65 -17.12 -21.49
C ASP A 108 -3.59 -18.09 -20.94
N GLU A 109 -2.30 -17.82 -21.16
CA GLU A 109 -1.18 -18.65 -20.69
C GLU A 109 -1.10 -18.74 -19.16
N LEU A 110 -1.38 -17.63 -18.48
CA LEU A 110 -1.35 -17.56 -17.02
C LEU A 110 -2.66 -18.02 -16.37
N GLY A 111 -3.71 -18.30 -17.15
CA GLY A 111 -5.03 -18.67 -16.65
C GLY A 111 -5.65 -17.57 -15.77
N LEU A 112 -5.48 -16.30 -16.15
CA LEU A 112 -5.98 -15.18 -15.36
C LEU A 112 -7.49 -15.03 -15.56
N GLU A 113 -8.24 -15.35 -14.51
CA GLU A 113 -9.69 -15.22 -14.45
C GLU A 113 -10.12 -14.54 -13.16
N VAL A 114 -11.31 -13.95 -13.15
CA VAL A 114 -11.89 -13.34 -11.94
C VAL A 114 -11.99 -14.40 -10.84
N GLY A 115 -11.44 -14.08 -9.66
CA GLY A 115 -11.40 -14.97 -8.50
C GLY A 115 -10.06 -15.71 -8.31
N VAL A 116 -9.17 -15.70 -9.29
CA VAL A 116 -7.86 -16.36 -9.19
C VAL A 116 -6.88 -15.52 -8.35
N LEU A 117 -6.06 -16.19 -7.55
CA LEU A 117 -4.95 -15.55 -6.82
C LEU A 117 -3.83 -15.18 -7.79
N ALA A 118 -3.39 -13.93 -7.74
CA ALA A 118 -2.29 -13.43 -8.56
C ALA A 118 -1.40 -12.50 -7.76
N THR A 119 -0.14 -12.37 -8.17
CA THR A 119 0.80 -11.39 -7.59
C THR A 119 1.16 -10.36 -8.66
N ALA A 120 0.68 -9.13 -8.49
CA ALA A 120 1.11 -8.02 -9.32
C ALA A 120 2.52 -7.57 -8.90
N ARG A 121 3.45 -7.48 -9.85
CA ARG A 121 4.83 -7.06 -9.59
C ARG A 121 5.15 -5.78 -10.34
N VAL A 122 5.66 -4.77 -9.64
CA VAL A 122 5.95 -3.44 -10.19
C VAL A 122 7.42 -3.07 -10.01
N LYS A 123 8.10 -2.74 -11.12
CA LYS A 123 9.51 -2.34 -11.10
C LYS A 123 9.67 -0.98 -10.41
N SER A 124 10.62 -0.87 -9.49
CA SER A 124 10.82 0.33 -8.67
C SER A 124 11.14 1.59 -9.47
N THR A 125 11.62 1.47 -10.70
CA THR A 125 11.95 2.60 -11.58
C THR A 125 10.72 3.29 -12.17
N ASN A 126 9.53 2.69 -12.09
CA ASN A 126 8.29 3.20 -12.69
C ASN A 126 7.32 3.62 -11.58
N VAL A 127 7.77 4.51 -10.70
CA VAL A 127 7.00 5.03 -9.56
C VAL A 127 7.02 6.55 -9.60
N HIS A 128 5.86 7.18 -9.44
CA HIS A 128 5.71 8.62 -9.30
C HIS A 128 5.53 8.97 -7.82
N ILE A 129 6.13 10.07 -7.37
CA ILE A 129 6.05 10.54 -5.98
C ILE A 129 5.47 11.96 -5.99
N ASP A 130 4.28 12.10 -5.43
CA ASP A 130 3.59 13.37 -5.25
C ASP A 130 3.52 13.74 -3.76
N ARG A 131 3.52 15.04 -3.46
CA ARG A 131 3.29 15.57 -2.11
C ARG A 131 2.00 16.40 -2.10
N PRO A 132 1.12 16.25 -1.10
CA PRO A 132 -0.04 17.12 -0.96
C PRO A 132 0.37 18.60 -0.91
N GLY A 133 -0.28 19.45 -1.72
CA GLY A 133 -0.06 20.90 -1.68
C GLY A 133 -0.39 21.48 -0.30
N SER A 134 0.42 22.41 0.20
CA SER A 134 0.10 23.14 1.42
C SER A 134 -1.10 24.05 1.16
N GLN A 135 -2.27 23.72 1.71
CA GLN A 135 -3.38 24.66 1.74
C GLN A 135 -3.02 25.79 2.71
N SER A 136 -2.50 26.88 2.17
CA SER A 136 -2.47 28.17 2.86
C SER A 136 -3.91 28.55 3.16
N ARG A 137 -4.35 28.38 4.40
CA ARG A 137 -5.60 28.97 4.88
C ARG A 137 -5.39 30.47 4.94
N GLU A 138 -5.69 31.17 3.86
CA GLU A 138 -5.86 32.62 3.88
C GLU A 138 -7.18 32.91 4.63
N ARG A 139 -7.06 33.73 5.66
CA ARG A 139 -8.13 34.13 6.58
C ARG A 139 -8.94 35.29 6.00
#